data_AF-L8Y888-F1
#
_entry.id   AF-L8Y888-F1
#
_cell.length_a   1.000
_cell.length_b   1.000
_cell.length_c   1.000
_cell.angle_alpha   90.00
_cell.angle_beta   90.00
_cell.angle_gamma   90.00
#
_symmetry.space_group_name_H-M   'P 1'
#
loop_
_entity.id
_entity.type
_entity.pdbx_description
1 polymer ?
#
loop_
_entity_poly.entity_id
_entity_poly.type
_entity_poly.pdbx_seq_one_letter_code
_entity_poly.pdbx_strand_id
1 'polypeptide(L)'
;MFEVMLVSGVLYYRCGAQFALVTLGTLGTYTAFTVAVTRWRTRFRIEMNKADNDAGNAAIDSLLNYETVKDKVMAPSLQIAPETATVAFDNVHFEYIEGQKVLNGITFEVPAGKKVAIVGGGEKQRVAIARAILKDPPVIVYDEATSSLDSITEETILGAMRDVVKYRTSIFIAHRLSTVVDADEIIVLDQGKVAERGTHHGLLANPGSIYSEMWHTQSNRVQNHNPKWDAKKENMSKEEERKKLQEEIVNSVKGCGNCSC
;
A
#
# COMPACT_ATOMS: atom_id res chain seq x y z
N MET A 1 35.87 44.92 7.46
CA MET A 1 37.15 45.36 6.86
C MET A 1 37.55 46.76 7.31
N PHE A 2 36.65 47.76 7.23
CA PHE A 2 36.95 49.15 7.63
C PHE A 2 37.40 49.29 9.10
N GLU A 3 36.72 48.62 10.03
CA GLU A 3 37.06 48.64 11.47
C GLU A 3 38.46 48.03 11.75
N VAL A 4 38.80 46.94 11.06
CA VAL A 4 40.09 46.25 11.22
C VAL A 4 41.25 47.10 10.70
N MET A 5 41.04 47.83 9.60
CA MET A 5 42.04 48.76 9.06
C MET A 5 42.27 49.96 9.98
N LEU A 6 41.20 50.50 10.57
CA LEU A 6 41.29 51.63 11.49
C LEU A 6 42.05 51.24 12.77
N VAL A 7 41.70 50.11 13.39
CA VAL A 7 42.36 49.62 14.62
C VAL A 7 43.83 49.27 14.36
N SER A 8 44.14 48.62 13.23
CA SER A 8 45.52 48.30 12.87
C SER A 8 46.36 49.55 12.59
N GLY A 9 45.77 50.57 11.95
CA GLY A 9 46.43 51.86 11.70
C GLY A 9 46.72 52.65 12.98
N VAL A 10 45.79 52.66 13.95
CA VAL A 10 46.00 53.29 15.25
C VAL A 10 47.11 52.58 16.05
N LEU A 11 47.13 51.25 16.06
CA LEU A 11 48.16 50.46 16.74
C LEU A 11 49.55 50.67 16.13
N TYR A 12 49.63 50.78 14.80
CA TYR A 12 50.89 51.05 14.09
C TYR A 12 51.50 52.38 14.53
N TYR A 13 50.69 53.44 14.59
CA TYR A 13 51.16 54.79 14.95
C TYR A 13 51.53 54.95 16.44
N ARG A 14 50.84 54.23 17.34
CA ARG A 14 50.99 54.43 18.80
C ARG A 14 51.90 53.42 19.50
N CYS A 15 51.93 52.18 19.04
CA CYS A 15 52.62 51.07 19.70
C CYS A 15 53.74 50.48 18.84
N GLY A 16 53.88 50.92 17.59
CA GLY A 16 54.88 50.43 16.65
C GLY A 16 54.41 49.23 15.82
N ALA A 17 55.16 48.93 14.76
CA ALA A 17 54.77 47.98 13.72
C ALA A 17 54.54 46.54 14.22
N GLN A 18 55.21 46.13 15.30
CA GLN A 18 55.17 44.76 15.82
C GLN A 18 53.77 44.36 16.29
N PHE A 19 53.03 45.25 16.95
CA PHE A 19 51.69 44.94 17.46
C PHE A 19 50.64 44.86 16.35
N ALA A 20 50.73 45.73 15.35
CA ALA A 20 49.84 45.69 14.18
C ALA A 20 50.00 44.37 13.40
N LEU A 21 51.24 43.87 13.26
CA LEU A 21 51.52 42.59 12.60
C LEU A 21 50.90 41.40 13.35
N VAL A 22 50.96 41.40 14.68
CA VAL A 22 50.37 40.32 15.51
C VAL A 22 48.84 40.28 15.34
N THR A 23 48.16 41.42 15.38
CA THR A 23 46.69 41.48 15.21
C THR A 23 46.26 41.02 13.82
N LEU A 24 46.92 41.48 12.76
CA LEU A 24 46.62 41.07 11.39
C LEU A 24 46.92 39.58 11.17
N GLY A 25 48.02 39.07 11.73
CA GLY A 25 48.38 37.66 11.68
C GLY A 25 47.36 36.77 12.40
N THR A 26 46.88 37.18 13.57
CA THR A 26 45.88 36.42 14.34
C THR A 26 44.55 36.34 13.61
N LEU A 27 44.08 37.48 13.08
CA LEU A 27 42.82 37.53 12.32
C LEU A 27 42.90 36.74 11.01
N GLY A 28 44.04 36.84 10.30
CA GLY A 28 44.30 36.09 9.08
C GLY A 28 44.32 34.58 9.34
N THR A 29 45.01 34.16 10.40
CA THR A 29 45.09 32.74 10.81
C THR A 29 43.72 32.19 11.19
N TYR A 30 42.94 32.92 11.99
CA TYR A 30 41.58 32.53 12.37
C TYR A 30 40.66 32.40 11.15
N THR A 31 40.69 33.38 10.24
CA THR A 31 39.86 33.35 9.02
C THR A 31 40.23 32.20 8.10
N ALA A 32 41.53 31.96 7.89
CA ALA A 32 42.02 30.85 7.08
C ALA A 32 41.62 29.49 7.67
N PHE A 33 41.76 29.33 8.99
CA PHE A 33 41.35 28.12 9.71
C PHE A 33 39.84 27.88 9.58
N THR A 34 39.01 28.90 9.81
CA THR A 34 37.55 28.79 9.68
C THR A 34 37.12 28.40 8.26
N VAL A 35 37.73 29.00 7.24
CA VAL A 35 37.44 28.63 5.83
C VAL A 35 37.89 27.20 5.52
N ALA A 36 39.06 26.78 6.00
CA ALA A 36 39.55 25.43 5.83
C ALA A 36 38.62 24.39 6.46
N VAL A 37 38.20 24.60 7.72
CA VAL A 37 37.26 23.73 8.43
C VAL A 37 35.89 23.71 7.75
N THR A 38 35.40 24.85 7.28
CA THR A 38 34.11 24.93 6.58
C THR A 38 34.13 24.16 5.26
N ARG A 39 35.21 24.31 4.48
CA ARG A 39 35.39 23.56 3.23
C ARG A 39 35.54 22.07 3.48
N TRP A 40 36.29 21.67 4.51
CA TRP A 40 36.48 20.28 4.91
C TRP A 40 35.16 19.61 5.30
N ARG A 41 34.36 20.26 6.17
CA ARG A 41 33.02 19.81 6.54
C ARG A 41 32.08 19.67 5.34
N THR A 42 32.18 20.59 4.37
CA THR A 42 31.33 20.56 3.18
C THR A 42 31.65 19.36 2.28
N ARG A 43 32.93 18.99 2.15
CA ARG A 43 33.32 17.79 1.39
C ARG A 43 32.73 16.52 1.99
N PHE A 44 32.85 16.33 3.31
CA PHE A 44 32.26 15.16 3.96
C PHE A 44 30.75 15.07 3.79
N ARG A 45 30.04 16.21 3.82
CA ARG A 45 28.60 16.22 3.60
C ARG A 45 28.22 15.81 2.18
N ILE A 46 29.02 16.19 1.18
CA ILE A 46 28.80 15.81 -0.22
C ILE A 46 29.11 14.33 -0.44
N GLU A 47 30.22 13.84 0.12
CA GLU A 47 30.59 12.42 0.05
C GLU A 47 29.54 11.52 0.73
N MET A 48 29.03 11.95 1.90
CA MET A 48 27.94 11.26 2.60
C MET A 48 26.66 11.22 1.76
N ASN A 49 26.23 12.36 1.19
CA ASN A 49 25.04 12.41 0.34
C ASN A 49 25.19 11.54 -0.91
N LYS A 50 26.40 11.43 -1.46
CA LYS A 50 26.67 10.56 -2.62
C LYS A 50 26.58 9.08 -2.22
N ALA A 51 27.19 8.70 -1.11
CA ALA A 51 27.13 7.32 -0.59
C ALA A 51 25.70 6.88 -0.22
N ASP A 52 24.90 7.77 0.39
CA ASP A 52 23.48 7.49 0.69
C ASP A 52 22.65 7.28 -0.57
N ASN A 53 22.88 8.09 -1.62
CA ASN A 53 22.20 7.93 -2.91
C ASN A 53 22.63 6.63 -3.61
N ASP A 54 23.92 6.30 -3.59
CA ASP A 54 24.45 5.07 -4.21
C ASP A 54 23.90 3.82 -3.50
N ALA A 55 23.81 3.85 -2.15
CA ALA A 55 23.20 2.78 -1.36
C ALA A 55 21.69 2.67 -1.59
N GLY A 56 20.98 3.81 -1.71
CA GLY A 56 19.56 3.84 -2.04
C GLY A 56 19.26 3.26 -3.43
N ASN A 57 20.05 3.63 -4.44
CA ASN A 57 19.94 3.08 -5.79
C ASN A 57 20.26 1.58 -5.83
N ALA A 58 21.29 1.13 -5.11
CA ALA A 58 21.63 -0.30 -5.01
C ALA A 58 20.53 -1.13 -4.32
N ALA A 59 19.83 -0.56 -3.33
CA ALA A 59 18.69 -1.20 -2.68
C ALA A 59 17.47 -1.29 -3.63
N ILE A 60 17.23 -0.26 -4.43
CA ILE A 60 16.23 -0.28 -5.52
C ILE A 60 16.59 -1.35 -6.55
N ASP A 61 17.85 -1.41 -6.99
CA ASP A 61 18.35 -2.41 -7.95
C ASP A 61 18.25 -3.83 -7.40
N SER A 62 18.46 -4.04 -6.09
CA SER A 62 18.33 -5.34 -5.45
C SER A 62 16.87 -5.80 -5.33
N LEU A 63 15.92 -4.87 -5.25
CA LEU A 63 14.48 -5.14 -5.31
C LEU A 63 14.00 -5.39 -6.74
N LEU A 64 14.71 -4.88 -7.74
CA LEU A 64 14.55 -5.18 -9.15
C LEU A 64 15.41 -6.39 -9.54
N ASN A 65 15.06 -7.58 -9.03
CA ASN A 65 15.49 -8.82 -9.69
C ASN A 65 14.75 -8.93 -11.04
N TYR A 66 15.29 -8.25 -12.03
CA TYR A 66 14.80 -8.14 -13.39
C TYR A 66 15.00 -9.46 -14.12
N GLU A 67 14.15 -10.46 -13.87
CA GLU A 67 13.76 -11.37 -14.95
C GLU A 67 13.11 -10.49 -16.01
N THR A 68 13.97 -10.14 -16.95
CA THR A 68 13.91 -9.01 -17.85
C THR A 68 12.62 -9.05 -18.66
N VAL A 69 11.85 -7.96 -18.67
CA VAL A 69 10.81 -7.75 -19.69
C VAL A 69 11.52 -7.87 -21.04
N LYS A 70 11.25 -8.95 -21.78
CA LYS A 70 11.86 -9.20 -23.09
C LYS A 70 10.95 -8.64 -24.15
N ASP A 71 11.47 -7.72 -24.95
CA ASP A 71 10.84 -7.39 -26.22
C ASP A 71 10.79 -8.64 -27.09
N LYS A 72 9.67 -8.79 -27.81
CA LYS A 72 9.55 -9.82 -28.83
C LYS A 72 10.59 -9.53 -29.93
N VAL A 73 11.25 -10.57 -30.43
CA VAL A 73 12.19 -10.44 -31.56
C VAL A 73 11.45 -9.79 -32.74
N MET A 74 12.00 -8.69 -33.27
CA MET A 74 11.39 -7.82 -34.31
C MET A 74 10.21 -6.93 -33.86
N ALA A 75 10.08 -6.59 -32.58
CA ALA A 75 9.13 -5.56 -32.17
C ALA A 75 9.38 -4.23 -32.95
N PRO A 76 8.38 -3.67 -33.64
CA PRO A 76 8.55 -2.42 -34.36
C PRO A 76 8.82 -1.27 -33.37
N SER A 77 9.70 -0.34 -33.76
CA SER A 77 9.96 0.84 -32.94
C SER A 77 8.70 1.72 -32.91
N LEU A 78 8.21 1.99 -31.71
CA LEU A 78 7.03 2.81 -31.50
C LEU A 78 7.42 4.29 -31.58
N GLN A 79 7.15 4.95 -32.70
CA GLN A 79 7.36 6.38 -32.86
C GLN A 79 6.12 7.16 -32.44
N ILE A 80 6.17 7.78 -31.25
CA ILE A 80 5.05 8.52 -30.67
C ILE A 80 5.44 10.00 -30.54
N ALA A 81 4.54 10.90 -30.96
CA ALA A 81 4.65 12.32 -30.67
C ALA A 81 3.74 12.67 -29.48
N PRO A 82 4.07 13.68 -28.66
CA PRO A 82 3.22 14.10 -27.53
C PRO A 82 1.76 14.39 -27.93
N GLU A 83 1.53 14.86 -29.15
CA GLU A 83 0.20 15.09 -29.73
C GLU A 83 -0.57 13.82 -30.17
N THR A 84 0.08 12.67 -30.33
CA THR A 84 -0.53 11.42 -30.82
C THR A 84 -0.55 10.27 -29.80
N ALA A 85 -0.04 10.51 -28.59
CA ALA A 85 0.09 9.52 -27.52
C ALA A 85 -1.25 9.26 -26.78
N THR A 86 -2.21 8.60 -27.43
CA THR A 86 -3.44 8.13 -26.78
C THR A 86 -3.23 6.74 -26.17
N VAL A 87 -3.70 6.54 -24.94
CA VAL A 87 -3.67 5.24 -24.24
C VAL A 87 -5.09 4.69 -24.16
N ALA A 88 -5.31 3.48 -24.67
CA ALA A 88 -6.61 2.81 -24.61
C ALA A 88 -6.50 1.51 -23.81
N PHE A 89 -7.48 1.28 -22.94
CA PHE A 89 -7.73 0.01 -22.27
C PHE A 89 -8.96 -0.60 -22.95
N ASP A 90 -8.83 -1.85 -23.43
CA ASP A 90 -9.93 -2.58 -24.05
C ASP A 90 -10.13 -3.92 -23.34
N ASN A 91 -11.23 -4.02 -22.59
CA ASN A 91 -11.66 -5.19 -21.83
C ASN A 91 -10.51 -5.80 -21.02
N VAL A 92 -9.76 -4.96 -20.30
CA VAL A 92 -8.55 -5.38 -19.59
C VAL A 92 -8.93 -6.11 -18.30
N HIS A 93 -8.40 -7.32 -18.15
CA HIS A 93 -8.45 -8.11 -16.92
C HIS A 93 -7.04 -8.23 -16.35
N PHE A 94 -6.91 -8.16 -15.02
CA PHE A 94 -5.62 -8.25 -14.37
C PHE A 94 -5.78 -8.86 -12.97
N GLU A 95 -4.86 -9.74 -12.60
CA GLU A 95 -4.79 -10.38 -11.28
C GLU A 95 -3.31 -10.54 -10.87
N TYR A 96 -3.00 -10.30 -9.60
CA TYR A 96 -1.66 -10.58 -9.06
C TYR A 96 -1.53 -12.04 -8.61
N ILE A 97 -2.64 -12.60 -8.13
CA ILE A 97 -2.75 -13.95 -7.59
C ILE A 97 -3.88 -14.62 -8.37
N GLU A 98 -3.64 -15.85 -8.83
CA GLU A 98 -4.62 -16.60 -9.63
C GLU A 98 -5.98 -16.67 -8.91
N GLY A 99 -7.04 -16.23 -9.60
CA GLY A 99 -8.40 -16.18 -9.08
C GLY A 99 -8.76 -14.89 -8.33
N GLN A 100 -7.81 -13.97 -8.12
CA GLN A 100 -8.06 -12.67 -7.48
C GLN A 100 -7.96 -11.52 -8.49
N LYS A 101 -9.07 -11.30 -9.22
CA LYS A 101 -9.17 -10.22 -10.21
C LYS A 101 -9.10 -8.84 -9.56
N VAL A 102 -8.05 -8.08 -9.92
CA VAL A 102 -7.83 -6.67 -9.56
C VAL A 102 -8.51 -5.76 -10.56
N LEU A 103 -8.37 -6.05 -11.86
CA LEU A 103 -9.11 -5.40 -12.95
C LEU A 103 -10.01 -6.46 -13.61
N ASN A 104 -11.26 -6.12 -13.87
CA ASN A 104 -12.24 -7.05 -14.42
C ASN A 104 -12.99 -6.40 -15.58
N GLY A 105 -12.41 -6.47 -16.77
CA GLY A 105 -13.03 -6.01 -18.02
C GLY A 105 -13.14 -4.49 -18.12
N ILE A 106 -12.08 -3.77 -17.74
CA ILE A 106 -12.09 -2.31 -17.83
C ILE A 106 -11.83 -1.85 -19.28
N THR A 107 -12.64 -0.90 -19.75
CA THR A 107 -12.49 -0.28 -21.07
C THR A 107 -12.59 1.24 -20.95
N PHE A 108 -11.54 1.97 -21.34
CA PHE A 108 -11.53 3.44 -21.38
C PHE A 108 -10.34 3.97 -22.20
N GLU A 109 -10.41 5.23 -22.60
CA GLU A 109 -9.34 5.92 -23.34
C GLU A 109 -8.84 7.16 -22.59
N VAL A 110 -7.53 7.40 -22.66
CA VAL A 110 -6.83 8.59 -22.17
C VAL A 110 -6.22 9.30 -23.38
N PRO A 111 -6.87 10.36 -23.90
CA PRO A 111 -6.37 11.07 -25.06
C PRO A 111 -5.05 11.80 -24.79
N ALA A 112 -4.25 11.99 -25.84
CA ALA A 112 -3.01 12.76 -25.78
C ALA A 112 -3.21 14.15 -25.12
N GLY A 113 -2.32 14.50 -24.20
CA GLY A 113 -2.35 15.78 -23.47
C GLY A 113 -3.46 15.92 -22.42
N LYS A 114 -4.27 14.88 -22.16
CA LYS A 114 -5.31 14.90 -21.13
C LYS A 114 -4.83 14.30 -19.80
N LYS A 115 -5.26 14.89 -18.70
CA LYS A 115 -5.10 14.32 -17.35
C LYS A 115 -6.38 13.59 -16.98
N VAL A 116 -6.33 12.27 -16.92
CA VAL A 116 -7.44 11.42 -16.49
C VAL A 116 -7.06 10.82 -15.14
N ALA A 117 -7.93 10.97 -14.15
CA ALA A 117 -7.74 10.38 -12.82
C ALA A 117 -8.67 9.17 -12.67
N ILE A 118 -8.08 8.02 -12.37
CA ILE A 118 -8.80 6.81 -11.96
C ILE A 118 -8.68 6.78 -10.44
N VAL A 119 -9.80 6.73 -9.74
CA VAL A 119 -9.81 6.74 -8.27
C VAL A 119 -10.78 5.68 -7.80
N GLY A 120 -10.24 4.63 -7.18
CA GLY A 120 -11.05 3.63 -6.49
C GLY A 120 -11.59 4.16 -5.15
N GLY A 121 -12.71 3.61 -4.68
CA GLY A 121 -13.20 3.88 -3.32
C GLY A 121 -12.14 3.53 -2.25
N GLY A 122 -11.54 2.34 -2.38
CA GLY A 122 -10.53 1.85 -1.45
C GLY A 122 -9.23 2.64 -1.41
N GLU A 123 -8.86 3.35 -2.48
CA GLU A 123 -7.66 4.20 -2.49
C GLU A 123 -7.85 5.46 -1.64
N LYS A 124 -9.00 6.13 -1.77
CA LYS A 124 -9.33 7.30 -0.94
C LYS A 124 -9.41 6.92 0.54
N GLN A 125 -9.96 5.73 0.83
CA GLN A 125 -10.07 5.20 2.18
C GLN A 125 -8.68 4.92 2.79
N ARG A 126 -7.78 4.26 2.04
CA ARG A 126 -6.39 4.01 2.47
C ARG A 126 -5.62 5.30 2.78
N VAL A 127 -5.77 6.33 1.95
CA VAL A 127 -5.11 7.64 2.18
C VAL A 127 -5.67 8.33 3.42
N ALA A 128 -6.99 8.26 3.66
CA ALA A 128 -7.61 8.83 4.86
C ALA A 128 -7.12 8.13 6.14
N ILE A 129 -7.03 6.80 6.11
CA ILE A 129 -6.51 5.99 7.22
C ILE A 129 -5.04 6.35 7.49
N ALA A 130 -4.20 6.37 6.46
CA ALA A 130 -2.79 6.74 6.60
C ALA A 130 -2.61 8.15 7.18
N ARG A 131 -3.42 9.12 6.75
CA ARG A 131 -3.40 10.49 7.31
C ARG A 131 -3.83 10.54 8.77
N ALA A 132 -4.81 9.74 9.17
CA ALA A 132 -5.23 9.66 10.57
C ALA A 132 -4.12 9.08 11.46
N ILE A 133 -3.45 8.01 11.00
CA ILE A 133 -2.30 7.41 11.70
C ILE A 133 -1.17 8.44 11.86
N LEU A 134 -0.80 9.14 10.78
CA LEU A 134 0.28 10.14 10.79
C LEU A 134 -0.02 11.36 11.67
N LYS A 135 -1.30 11.73 11.81
CA LYS A 135 -1.71 12.88 12.63
C LYS A 135 -1.67 12.57 14.13
N ASP A 136 -1.63 11.30 14.51
CA ASP A 136 -1.62 10.82 15.89
C ASP A 136 -2.65 11.52 16.81
N PRO A 137 -3.95 11.53 16.46
CA PRO A 137 -4.95 12.18 17.29
C PRO A 137 -5.25 11.34 18.55
N PRO A 138 -5.58 12.00 19.69
CA PRO A 138 -5.92 11.30 20.94
C PRO A 138 -7.29 10.57 20.87
N VAL A 139 -8.16 10.99 19.95
CA VAL A 139 -9.48 10.40 19.70
C VAL A 139 -9.66 10.16 18.21
N ILE A 140 -10.09 8.96 17.82
CA ILE A 140 -10.35 8.58 16.43
C ILE A 140 -11.79 8.07 16.30
N VAL A 141 -12.47 8.49 15.25
CA VAL A 141 -13.79 7.98 14.86
C VAL A 141 -13.66 7.34 13.49
N TYR A 142 -14.02 6.06 13.41
CA TYR A 142 -14.03 5.27 12.19
C TYR A 142 -15.47 5.10 11.73
N ASP A 143 -15.82 5.76 10.63
CA ASP A 143 -17.12 5.61 9.98
C ASP A 143 -16.97 4.68 8.78
N GLU A 144 -17.45 3.44 8.91
CA GLU A 144 -17.43 2.43 7.85
C GLU A 144 -16.06 2.26 7.16
N ALA A 145 -14.97 2.32 7.94
CA ALA A 145 -13.61 2.52 7.44
C ALA A 145 -13.04 1.38 6.55
N THR A 146 -13.80 0.31 6.34
CA THR A 146 -13.41 -0.82 5.47
C THR A 146 -14.42 -1.15 4.37
N SER A 147 -15.51 -0.39 4.22
CA SER A 147 -16.61 -0.75 3.32
C SER A 147 -16.25 -0.82 1.84
N SER A 148 -15.24 -0.07 1.40
CA SER A 148 -14.81 -0.01 0.00
C SER A 148 -13.57 -0.87 -0.31
N LEU A 149 -13.18 -1.73 0.62
CA LEU A 149 -12.04 -2.65 0.51
C LEU A 149 -12.50 -4.07 0.16
N ASP A 150 -11.68 -4.79 -0.60
CA ASP A 150 -11.82 -6.24 -0.77
C ASP A 150 -11.46 -6.99 0.53
N SER A 151 -11.91 -8.24 0.68
CA SER A 151 -11.79 -9.00 1.94
C SER A 151 -10.34 -9.21 2.40
N ILE A 152 -9.38 -9.34 1.48
CA ILE A 152 -7.95 -9.58 1.81
C ILE A 152 -7.28 -8.27 2.23
N THR A 153 -7.54 -7.19 1.48
CA THR A 153 -7.08 -5.85 1.85
C THR A 153 -7.72 -5.36 3.15
N GLU A 154 -8.98 -5.72 3.41
CA GLU A 154 -9.69 -5.43 4.66
C GLU A 154 -9.00 -6.09 5.86
N GLU A 155 -8.66 -7.37 5.81
CA GLU A 155 -7.95 -8.05 6.91
C GLU A 155 -6.60 -7.40 7.22
N THR A 156 -5.83 -7.06 6.17
CA THR A 156 -4.53 -6.39 6.30
C THR A 156 -4.68 -5.00 6.95
N ILE A 157 -5.69 -4.24 6.52
CA ILE A 157 -5.94 -2.88 7.04
C ILE A 157 -6.49 -2.93 8.47
N LEU A 158 -7.38 -3.86 8.79
CA LEU A 158 -7.87 -4.08 10.15
C LEU A 158 -6.73 -4.51 11.08
N GLY A 159 -5.82 -5.38 10.62
CA GLY A 159 -4.60 -5.74 11.34
C GLY A 159 -3.73 -4.52 11.66
N ALA A 160 -3.43 -3.70 10.66
CA ALA A 160 -2.66 -2.47 10.86
C ALA A 160 -3.38 -1.44 11.76
N MET A 161 -4.71 -1.35 11.67
CA MET A 161 -5.50 -0.48 12.54
C MET A 161 -5.48 -0.94 13.99
N ARG A 162 -5.55 -2.24 14.28
CA ARG A 162 -5.52 -2.76 15.66
C ARG A 162 -4.30 -2.26 16.44
N ASP A 163 -3.12 -2.27 15.82
CA ASP A 163 -1.88 -1.80 16.46
C ASP A 163 -1.91 -0.28 16.74
N VAL A 164 -2.53 0.49 15.86
CA VAL A 164 -2.73 1.93 16.04
C VAL A 164 -3.80 2.22 17.10
N VAL A 165 -4.83 1.39 17.21
CA VAL A 165 -5.96 1.65 18.10
C VAL A 165 -5.63 1.32 19.57
N LYS A 166 -4.67 0.43 19.82
CA LYS A 166 -4.35 -0.14 21.15
C LYS A 166 -4.10 0.88 22.28
N TYR A 167 -3.71 2.11 21.96
CA TYR A 167 -3.42 3.15 22.96
C TYR A 167 -4.24 4.44 22.75
N ARG A 168 -5.33 4.40 21.98
CA ARG A 168 -6.11 5.59 21.60
C ARG A 168 -7.61 5.38 21.83
N THR A 169 -8.32 6.42 22.24
CA THR A 169 -9.78 6.36 22.30
C THR A 169 -10.33 6.26 20.88
N SER A 170 -11.00 5.15 20.58
CA SER A 170 -11.44 4.83 19.23
C SER A 170 -12.92 4.46 19.21
N ILE A 171 -13.69 5.11 18.33
CA ILE A 171 -15.11 4.83 18.14
C ILE A 171 -15.28 4.24 16.75
N PHE A 172 -15.91 3.07 16.66
CA PHE A 172 -16.19 2.40 15.38
C PHE A 172 -17.69 2.42 15.10
N ILE A 173 -18.08 3.02 13.98
CA ILE A 173 -19.42 2.93 13.40
C ILE A 173 -19.35 1.83 12.35
N ALA A 174 -19.95 0.69 12.67
CA ALA A 174 -19.78 -0.52 11.90
C ALA A 174 -21.02 -0.84 11.07
N HIS A 175 -20.79 -1.04 9.77
CA HIS A 175 -21.74 -1.73 8.89
C HIS A 175 -21.36 -3.22 8.69
N ARG A 176 -20.09 -3.56 8.97
CA ARG A 176 -19.56 -4.94 9.02
C ARG A 176 -19.31 -5.33 10.46
N LEU A 177 -20.03 -6.32 10.96
CA LEU A 177 -19.94 -6.73 12.37
C LEU A 177 -18.58 -7.35 12.71
N SER A 178 -17.84 -7.88 11.73
CA SER A 178 -16.46 -8.36 11.91
C SER A 178 -15.51 -7.30 12.47
N THR A 179 -15.78 -6.02 12.21
CA THR A 179 -14.93 -4.89 12.66
C THR A 179 -15.10 -4.54 14.14
N VAL A 180 -16.17 -5.01 14.79
CA VAL A 180 -16.50 -4.71 16.19
C VAL A 180 -16.32 -5.91 17.13
N VAL A 181 -15.87 -7.06 16.61
CA VAL A 181 -15.67 -8.29 17.40
C VAL A 181 -14.68 -8.06 18.54
N ASP A 182 -13.59 -7.34 18.27
CA ASP A 182 -12.54 -7.07 19.24
C ASP A 182 -12.76 -5.79 20.05
N ALA A 183 -13.95 -5.17 19.95
CA ALA A 183 -14.24 -3.97 20.70
C ALA A 183 -14.33 -4.28 22.20
N ASP A 184 -13.69 -3.43 23.02
CA ASP A 184 -13.82 -3.50 24.48
C ASP A 184 -15.29 -3.38 24.91
N GLU A 185 -16.07 -2.61 24.15
CA GLU A 185 -17.48 -2.40 24.40
C GLU A 185 -18.25 -2.11 23.09
N ILE A 186 -19.39 -2.78 22.93
CA ILE A 186 -20.31 -2.64 21.79
C ILE A 186 -21.58 -1.97 22.29
N ILE A 187 -22.02 -0.94 21.57
CA ILE A 187 -23.28 -0.22 21.82
C ILE A 187 -24.20 -0.46 20.64
N VAL A 188 -25.31 -1.14 20.88
CA VAL A 188 -26.34 -1.42 19.86
C VAL A 188 -27.39 -0.31 19.92
N LEU A 189 -27.69 0.27 18.76
CA LEU A 189 -28.72 1.28 18.62
C LEU A 189 -29.96 0.68 17.95
N ASP A 190 -31.14 0.98 18.50
CA ASP A 190 -32.43 0.72 17.88
C ASP A 190 -33.30 1.99 17.95
N GLN A 191 -33.90 2.37 16.82
CA GLN A 191 -34.71 3.60 16.68
C GLN A 191 -34.07 4.87 17.28
N GLY A 192 -32.75 5.01 17.14
CA GLY A 192 -31.99 6.17 17.65
C GLY A 192 -31.75 6.17 19.17
N LYS A 193 -31.99 5.06 19.87
CA LYS A 193 -31.71 4.88 21.30
C LYS A 193 -30.75 3.71 21.51
N VAL A 194 -30.00 3.76 22.61
CA VAL A 194 -29.18 2.61 23.03
C VAL A 194 -30.12 1.50 23.51
N ALA A 195 -30.13 0.40 22.77
CA ALA A 195 -30.92 -0.78 23.09
C ALA A 195 -30.13 -1.76 23.96
N GLU A 196 -28.86 -1.98 23.62
CA GLU A 196 -27.99 -2.94 24.31
C GLU A 196 -26.56 -2.40 24.41
N ARG A 197 -25.84 -2.84 25.44
CA ARG A 197 -24.44 -2.50 25.66
C ARG A 197 -23.71 -3.67 26.32
N GLY A 198 -22.54 -4.02 25.81
CA GLY A 198 -21.77 -5.14 26.36
C GLY A 198 -20.61 -5.57 25.46
N THR A 199 -19.98 -6.68 25.80
CA THR A 199 -18.91 -7.27 24.97
C THR A 199 -19.51 -8.16 23.88
N HIS A 200 -18.74 -8.44 22.83
CA HIS A 200 -19.14 -9.36 21.76
C HIS A 200 -19.68 -10.69 22.30
N HIS A 201 -18.91 -11.35 23.17
CA HIS A 201 -19.31 -12.64 23.76
C HIS A 201 -20.55 -12.53 24.66
N GLY A 202 -20.67 -11.44 25.44
CA GLY A 202 -21.81 -11.24 26.34
C GLY A 202 -23.11 -11.01 25.59
N LEU A 203 -23.08 -10.21 24.53
CA LEU A 203 -24.25 -9.93 23.69
C LEU A 203 -24.64 -11.16 22.85
N LEU A 204 -23.67 -11.88 22.29
CA LEU A 204 -23.92 -13.07 21.48
C LEU A 204 -24.48 -14.25 22.29
N ALA A 205 -24.10 -14.37 23.58
CA ALA A 205 -24.59 -15.43 24.46
C ALA A 205 -26.09 -15.33 24.75
N ASN A 206 -26.71 -14.17 24.55
CA ASN A 206 -28.15 -13.98 24.69
C ASN A 206 -28.85 -14.20 23.33
N PRO A 207 -29.67 -15.27 23.16
CA PRO A 207 -30.36 -15.53 21.89
C PRO A 207 -31.40 -14.46 21.53
N GLY A 208 -31.88 -13.69 22.51
CA GLY A 208 -32.82 -12.59 22.29
C GLY A 208 -32.16 -11.23 22.08
N SER A 209 -30.83 -11.17 21.99
CA SER A 209 -30.10 -9.92 21.76
C SER A 209 -30.24 -9.47 20.30
N ILE A 210 -30.49 -8.18 20.10
CA ILE A 210 -30.52 -7.54 18.78
C ILE A 210 -29.16 -7.70 18.10
N TYR A 211 -28.06 -7.60 18.85
CA TYR A 211 -26.72 -7.88 18.34
C TYR A 211 -26.58 -9.31 17.80
N SER A 212 -27.06 -10.30 18.56
CA SER A 212 -26.99 -11.71 18.18
C SER A 212 -27.75 -11.98 16.87
N GLU A 213 -28.96 -11.41 16.74
CA GLU A 213 -29.76 -11.50 15.51
C GLU A 213 -29.05 -10.86 14.29
N MET A 214 -28.50 -9.65 14.46
CA MET A 214 -27.72 -8.98 13.40
C MET A 214 -26.50 -9.82 12.99
N TRP A 215 -25.79 -10.40 13.97
CA TRP A 215 -24.62 -11.25 13.74
C TRP A 215 -24.96 -12.50 12.94
N HIS A 216 -26.02 -13.21 13.32
CA HIS A 216 -26.46 -14.41 12.59
C HIS A 216 -26.94 -14.09 11.17
N THR A 217 -27.60 -12.94 10.98
CA THR A 217 -28.05 -12.48 9.66
C THR A 217 -26.86 -12.16 8.74
N GLN A 218 -25.83 -11.51 9.26
CA GLN A 218 -24.66 -11.10 8.48
C GLN A 218 -23.70 -12.28 8.22
N SER A 219 -23.51 -13.16 9.20
CA SER A 219 -22.66 -14.36 9.07
C SER A 219 -23.25 -15.41 8.10
N ASN A 220 -24.58 -15.53 8.02
CA ASN A 220 -25.22 -16.40 7.01
C ASN A 220 -24.99 -15.94 5.57
N ARG A 221 -24.81 -14.63 5.32
CA ARG A 221 -24.46 -14.12 3.99
C ARG A 221 -23.05 -14.53 3.57
N VAL A 222 -22.12 -14.64 4.52
CA VAL A 222 -20.74 -15.13 4.28
C VAL A 222 -20.73 -16.64 4.03
N GLN A 223 -21.59 -17.43 4.69
CA GLN A 223 -21.66 -18.88 4.48
C GLN A 223 -22.38 -19.33 3.20
N ASN A 224 -23.27 -18.50 2.63
CA ASN A 224 -23.91 -18.80 1.34
C ASN A 224 -22.99 -18.63 0.12
N HIS A 225 -21.75 -18.14 0.31
CA HIS A 225 -20.68 -18.20 -0.69
C HIS A 225 -19.71 -19.34 -0.34
N ASN A 226 -20.24 -20.56 -0.26
CA ASN A 226 -19.44 -21.75 0.01
C ASN A 226 -18.93 -22.36 -1.31
N PRO A 227 -17.61 -22.29 -1.62
CA PRO A 227 -17.03 -22.92 -2.82
C PRO A 227 -17.16 -24.45 -2.83
N LYS A 228 -17.68 -25.07 -1.77
CA LYS A 228 -18.02 -26.50 -1.76
C LYS A 228 -19.11 -26.89 -2.75
N TRP A 229 -20.03 -25.99 -3.14
CA TRP A 229 -21.03 -26.35 -4.16
C TRP A 229 -20.41 -26.41 -5.56
N ASP A 230 -19.49 -25.49 -5.86
CA ASP A 230 -18.79 -25.47 -7.15
C ASP A 230 -17.80 -26.62 -7.27
N ALA A 231 -17.02 -26.93 -6.23
CA ALA A 231 -16.16 -28.11 -6.20
C ALA A 231 -16.94 -29.43 -6.31
N LYS A 232 -18.15 -29.51 -5.73
CA LYS A 232 -19.01 -30.69 -5.84
C LYS A 232 -19.63 -30.81 -7.24
N LYS A 233 -20.03 -29.71 -7.88
CA LYS A 233 -20.52 -29.69 -9.27
C LYS A 233 -19.42 -30.06 -10.26
N GLU A 234 -18.21 -29.57 -10.05
CA GLU A 234 -17.07 -29.84 -10.92
C GLU A 234 -16.59 -31.31 -10.79
N ASN A 235 -16.58 -31.86 -9.57
CA ASN A 235 -16.26 -33.28 -9.34
C ASN A 235 -17.35 -34.20 -9.91
N MET A 236 -18.63 -33.85 -9.76
CA MET A 236 -19.73 -34.59 -10.38
C MET A 236 -19.64 -34.59 -11.91
N SER A 237 -19.32 -33.46 -12.53
CA SER A 237 -19.11 -33.34 -13.99
C SER A 237 -17.93 -34.18 -14.46
N LYS A 238 -16.79 -34.13 -13.76
CA LYS A 238 -15.60 -34.91 -14.10
C LYS A 238 -15.81 -36.41 -13.91
N GLU A 239 -16.58 -36.82 -12.91
CA GLU A 239 -16.89 -38.23 -12.65
C GLU A 239 -17.87 -38.80 -13.69
N GLU A 240 -18.85 -38.01 -14.15
CA GLU A 240 -19.73 -38.37 -15.27
C GLU A 240 -18.98 -38.46 -16.60
N GLU A 241 -18.08 -37.52 -16.90
CA GLU A 241 -17.20 -37.59 -18.08
C GLU A 241 -16.30 -38.82 -18.05
N ARG A 242 -15.71 -39.13 -16.88
CA ARG A 242 -14.84 -40.30 -16.72
C ARG A 242 -15.60 -41.62 -16.88
N LYS A 243 -16.86 -41.69 -16.41
CA LYS A 243 -17.74 -42.84 -16.64
C LYS A 243 -18.10 -43.00 -18.12
N LYS A 244 -18.42 -41.91 -18.83
CA LYS A 244 -18.66 -41.94 -20.29
C LYS A 244 -17.44 -42.41 -21.07
N LEU A 245 -16.26 -41.89 -20.73
CA LEU A 245 -15.00 -42.32 -21.34
C LEU A 245 -14.68 -43.79 -21.05
N GLN A 246 -14.95 -44.28 -19.84
CA GLN A 246 -14.78 -45.70 -19.52
C GLN A 246 -15.78 -46.59 -20.28
N GLU A 247 -17.03 -46.18 -20.43
CA GLU A 247 -18.01 -46.90 -21.25
C GLU A 247 -17.62 -46.93 -22.73
N GLU A 248 -17.12 -45.81 -23.29
CA GLU A 248 -16.59 -45.76 -24.65
C GLU A 248 -15.39 -46.68 -24.83
N ILE A 249 -14.43 -46.69 -23.89
CA ILE A 249 -13.27 -47.60 -23.94
C ILE A 249 -13.72 -49.05 -23.87
N VAL A 250 -14.63 -49.41 -22.97
CA VAL A 250 -15.14 -50.78 -22.82
C VAL A 250 -15.90 -51.23 -24.07
N ASN A 251 -16.68 -50.34 -24.68
CA ASN A 251 -17.40 -50.63 -25.93
C ASN A 251 -16.45 -50.71 -27.13
N SER A 252 -15.39 -49.91 -27.16
CA SER A 252 -14.35 -49.99 -28.21
C SER A 252 -13.55 -51.30 -28.14
N VAL A 253 -13.29 -51.82 -26.93
CA VAL A 253 -12.58 -53.10 -26.76
C VAL A 253 -13.46 -54.30 -27.11
N LYS A 254 -14.79 -54.20 -26.93
CA LYS A 254 -15.74 -55.26 -27.36
C LYS A 254 -15.99 -55.29 -28.87
N GLY A 255 -15.63 -54.25 -29.61
CA GLY A 255 -15.76 -54.19 -31.08
C GLY A 255 -14.62 -54.88 -31.85
N CYS A 256 -13.49 -55.19 -31.20
CA CYS A 256 -12.32 -55.79 -31.84
C CYS A 256 -12.19 -57.27 -31.48
N GLY A 257 -13.24 -58.05 -31.77
CA GLY A 257 -13.33 -59.47 -31.44
C GLY A 257 -13.78 -60.39 -32.57
N ASN A 258 -13.81 -59.90 -33.82
CA ASN A 258 -14.16 -60.72 -34.99
C ASN A 258 -13.31 -60.34 -36.21
N CYS A 259 -12.03 -60.70 -36.17
CA CYS A 259 -11.24 -60.88 -37.38
C CYS A 259 -10.76 -62.33 -37.42
N SER A 260 -11.34 -63.09 -38.35
CA SER A 260 -10.97 -64.43 -38.71
C SER A 260 -9.53 -64.48 -39.24
N CYS A 261 -8.75 -65.42 -38.72
CA CYS A 261 -7.67 -66.08 -39.43
C CYS A 261 -8.03 -67.56 -39.52
#